data_AF-A0A3R7LUD0-F1
#
_entry.id   AF-A0A3R7LUD0-F1
#
_cell.length_a   1.000
_cell.length_b   1.000
_cell.length_c   1.000
_cell.angle_alpha   90.00
_cell.angle_beta   90.00
_cell.angle_gamma   90.00
#
_symmetry.space_group_name_H-M   'P 1'
#
loop_
_entity.id
_entity.type
_entity.pdbx_description
1 polymer ?
#
loop_
_entity_poly.entity_id
_entity_poly.type
_entity_poly.pdbx_seq_one_letter_code
_entity_poly.pdbx_strand_id
1 'polypeptide(L)'
;MEATTKSGNTITLDTTHDTGFGFRPGDIVHFSKSLRNGKVALIRGRADGLLWFSVFRTVEEAEAPAALQAPVDTASCRAKEEFLRQFGWVLDAKTNPAARGAGAGAN
;
A
#
# COMPACT_ATOMS: atom_id res chain seq x y z
N MET A 1 0.91 5.79 11.20
CA MET A 1 1.17 6.87 10.20
C MET A 1 -0.17 7.45 9.78
N GLU A 2 -0.32 8.77 9.73
CA GLU A 2 -1.56 9.39 9.23
C GLU A 2 -1.60 9.38 7.70
N ALA A 3 -2.79 9.17 7.14
CA ALA A 3 -3.04 9.22 5.70
C ALA A 3 -4.41 9.80 5.40
N THR A 4 -4.52 10.49 4.26
CA THR A 4 -5.79 11.02 3.76
C THR A 4 -6.42 10.02 2.78
N THR A 5 -7.66 9.65 3.03
CA THR A 5 -8.45 8.79 2.12
C THR A 5 -8.89 9.57 0.89
N LYS A 6 -9.26 8.89 -0.20
CA LYS A 6 -9.84 9.57 -1.37
C LYS A 6 -11.11 10.37 -1.08
N SER A 7 -11.83 10.03 -0.02
CA SER A 7 -13.02 10.77 0.43
C SER A 7 -12.67 12.01 1.27
N GLY A 8 -11.38 12.28 1.53
CA GLY A 8 -10.90 13.43 2.29
C GLY A 8 -10.78 13.18 3.80
N ASN A 9 -11.09 11.99 4.29
CA ASN A 9 -10.97 11.66 5.73
C ASN A 9 -9.52 11.32 6.09
N THR A 10 -9.09 11.72 7.29
CA THR A 10 -7.80 11.29 7.85
C THR A 10 -7.97 10.00 8.64
N ILE A 11 -7.08 9.04 8.39
CA ILE A 11 -7.03 7.75 9.09
C ILE A 11 -5.62 7.48 9.61
N THR A 12 -5.53 6.72 10.70
CA THR A 12 -4.25 6.24 11.23
C THR A 12 -3.98 4.83 10.75
N LEU A 13 -2.93 4.65 9.97
CA LEU A 13 -2.47 3.37 9.44
C LEU A 13 -1.45 2.73 10.37
N ASP A 14 -1.62 1.44 10.62
CA ASP A 14 -0.57 0.59 11.16
C ASP A 14 0.44 0.26 10.06
N THR A 15 1.68 0.70 10.29
CA THR A 15 2.82 0.60 9.38
C THR A 15 3.97 -0.21 9.98
N THR A 16 3.78 -0.77 11.17
CA THR A 16 4.85 -1.35 12.00
C THR A 16 5.03 -2.85 11.75
N HIS A 17 3.95 -3.54 11.40
CA HIS A 17 3.93 -4.99 11.19
C HIS A 17 3.51 -5.35 9.76
N ASP A 18 3.61 -6.64 9.43
CA ASP A 18 2.90 -7.17 8.26
C ASP A 18 1.40 -6.88 8.39
N THR A 19 0.75 -6.57 7.27
CA THR A 19 -0.66 -6.19 7.28
C THR A 19 -1.60 -7.36 7.62
N GLY A 20 -1.09 -8.57 7.77
CA GLY A 20 -1.88 -9.81 7.93
C GLY A 20 -2.46 -10.30 6.60
N PHE A 21 -2.27 -9.55 5.52
CA PHE A 21 -2.67 -9.91 4.16
C PHE A 21 -1.49 -10.40 3.31
N GLY A 22 -0.34 -10.67 3.93
CA GLY A 22 0.88 -11.12 3.26
C GLY A 22 1.56 -10.04 2.41
N PHE A 23 1.29 -8.78 2.76
CA PHE A 23 1.94 -7.58 2.25
C PHE A 23 2.41 -6.73 3.41
N ARG A 24 3.52 -6.02 3.22
CA ARG A 24 4.09 -5.11 4.21
C ARG A 24 3.91 -3.66 3.74
N PRO A 25 3.77 -2.70 4.67
CA PRO A 25 3.89 -1.30 4.35
C PRO A 25 5.18 -1.03 3.55
N GLY A 26 5.09 -0.22 2.51
CA GLY A 26 6.19 0.05 1.58
C GLY A 26 6.34 -0.94 0.43
N ASP A 27 5.64 -2.07 0.45
CA ASP A 27 5.63 -2.97 -0.71
C ASP A 27 4.91 -2.29 -1.88
N ILE A 28 5.42 -2.53 -3.09
CA ILE A 28 4.82 -2.05 -4.33
C ILE A 28 4.28 -3.26 -5.07
N VAL A 29 3.05 -3.15 -5.59
CA VAL A 29 2.40 -4.21 -6.36
C VAL A 29 1.91 -3.71 -7.71
N HIS A 30 2.09 -4.50 -8.75
CA HIS A 30 1.55 -4.25 -10.08
C HIS A 30 0.13 -4.78 -10.21
N PHE A 31 -0.75 -4.04 -10.86
CA PHE A 31 -2.05 -4.57 -11.26
C PHE A 31 -1.93 -5.24 -12.64
N SER A 32 -2.20 -6.55 -12.73
CA SER A 32 -2.13 -7.29 -14.01
C SER A 32 -3.49 -7.74 -14.58
N LYS A 33 -4.57 -7.69 -13.80
CA LYS A 33 -5.90 -8.23 -14.21
C LYS A 33 -7.09 -7.29 -13.98
N SER A 34 -6.86 -6.04 -13.58
CA SER A 34 -7.93 -5.11 -13.19
C SER A 34 -8.06 -3.90 -14.13
N LEU A 35 -9.07 -3.06 -13.92
CA LEU A 35 -9.21 -1.73 -14.55
C LEU A 35 -7.98 -0.81 -14.32
N ARG A 36 -7.11 -1.20 -13.38
CA ARG A 36 -5.87 -0.50 -13.07
C ARG A 36 -4.67 -1.16 -13.75
N ASN A 37 -4.86 -2.05 -14.74
CA ASN A 37 -3.77 -2.68 -15.47
C ASN A 37 -2.76 -1.65 -15.99
N GLY A 38 -1.48 -1.92 -15.79
CA GLY A 38 -0.39 -0.98 -16.11
C GLY A 38 -0.15 0.11 -15.06
N LYS A 39 -0.88 0.10 -13.95
CA LYS A 39 -0.61 0.94 -12.76
C LYS A 39 0.05 0.11 -11.66
N VAL A 40 0.50 0.79 -10.63
CA VAL A 40 1.04 0.17 -9.41
C VAL A 40 0.32 0.67 -8.17
N ALA A 41 0.34 -0.13 -7.12
CA ALA A 41 -0.11 0.26 -5.79
C ALA A 41 1.03 0.20 -4.79
N LEU A 42 1.14 1.24 -3.99
CA LEU A 42 2.00 1.28 -2.80
C LEU A 42 1.17 0.86 -1.60
N ILE A 43 1.57 -0.20 -0.91
CA ILE A 43 0.95 -0.63 0.33
C ILE A 43 1.31 0.35 1.43
N ARG A 44 0.29 0.96 2.04
CA ARG A 44 0.45 1.99 3.08
C ARG A 44 0.20 1.47 4.48
N GLY A 45 -0.43 0.30 4.61
CA GLY A 45 -0.63 -0.36 5.89
C GLY A 45 -2.05 -0.87 6.08
N ARG A 46 -2.42 -1.07 7.34
CA ARG A 46 -3.75 -1.57 7.72
C ARG A 46 -4.45 -0.61 8.66
N ALA A 47 -5.76 -0.49 8.52
CA ALA A 47 -6.64 0.14 9.50
C ALA A 47 -8.02 -0.50 9.39
N ASP A 48 -8.70 -0.69 10.53
CA ASP A 48 -10.06 -1.25 10.61
C ASP A 48 -10.24 -2.61 9.91
N GLY A 49 -9.20 -3.45 9.95
CA GLY A 49 -9.20 -4.76 9.29
C GLY A 49 -9.15 -4.70 7.76
N LEU A 50 -8.82 -3.54 7.19
CA LEU A 50 -8.73 -3.33 5.75
C LEU A 50 -7.29 -3.00 5.31
N LEU A 51 -6.94 -3.42 4.10
CA LEU A 51 -5.66 -3.07 3.49
C LEU A 51 -5.76 -1.73 2.79
N TRP A 52 -4.87 -0.80 3.13
CA TRP A 52 -4.83 0.55 2.58
C TRP A 52 -3.63 0.73 1.67
N PHE A 53 -3.85 1.34 0.51
CA PHE A 53 -2.82 1.51 -0.52
C PHE A 53 -3.07 2.75 -1.37
N SER A 54 -2.01 3.32 -1.93
CA SER A 54 -2.07 4.44 -2.87
C SER A 54 -1.79 3.94 -4.29
N VAL A 55 -2.40 4.53 -5.32
CA VAL A 55 -2.21 4.10 -6.73
C VAL A 55 -1.43 5.12 -7.53
N PHE A 56 -0.45 4.64 -8.29
CA PHE A 56 0.44 5.44 -9.12
C PHE A 56 0.52 4.91 -10.54
N ARG A 57 1.04 5.72 -11.47
CA ARG A 57 1.22 5.30 -12.86
C ARG A 57 2.47 4.44 -13.04
N THR A 58 3.53 4.74 -12.29
CA THR A 58 4.82 4.07 -12.39
C THR A 58 5.36 3.66 -11.03
N VAL A 59 6.32 2.73 -11.03
CA VAL A 59 7.00 2.30 -9.80
C VAL A 59 7.81 3.44 -9.20
N GLU A 60 8.42 4.29 -10.03
CA GLU A 60 9.22 5.44 -9.60
C GLU A 60 8.38 6.45 -8.81
N GLU A 61 7.14 6.69 -9.24
CA GLU A 61 6.20 7.53 -8.50
C GLU A 61 5.87 6.93 -7.13
N ALA A 62 5.69 5.61 -7.06
CA ALA A 62 5.35 4.89 -5.83
C ALA A 62 6.55 4.76 -4.87
N GLU A 63 7.77 4.70 -5.39
CA GLU A 63 9.02 4.60 -4.63
C GLU A 63 9.41 5.93 -3.97
N ALA A 64 9.02 7.06 -4.57
CA ALA A 64 9.37 8.38 -4.08
C ALA A 64 8.77 8.67 -2.67
N PRO A 65 9.48 9.39 -1.78
CA PRO A 65 8.91 9.79 -0.48
C PRO A 65 7.64 10.64 -0.62
N ALA A 66 7.53 11.42 -1.70
CA ALA A 66 6.33 12.22 -2.00
C ALA A 66 5.07 11.36 -2.23
N ALA A 67 5.22 10.08 -2.58
CA ALA A 67 4.13 9.11 -2.68
C ALA A 67 3.31 9.04 -1.38
N LEU A 68 3.91 9.37 -0.24
CA LEU A 68 3.26 9.31 1.05
C LEU A 68 2.12 10.32 1.20
N GLN A 69 2.13 11.40 0.42
CA GLN A 69 1.09 12.43 0.41
C GLN A 69 -0.10 12.04 -0.48
N ALA A 70 0.05 11.01 -1.31
CA ALA A 70 -1.03 10.57 -2.19
C ALA A 70 -2.19 9.98 -1.38
N PRO A 71 -3.45 10.24 -1.80
CA PRO A 71 -4.60 9.70 -1.12
C PRO A 71 -4.62 8.17 -1.17
N VAL A 72 -5.14 7.56 -0.12
CA VAL A 72 -5.26 6.10 -0.02
C VAL A 72 -6.64 5.60 -0.45
N ASP A 73 -6.63 4.48 -1.15
CA ASP A 73 -7.75 3.58 -1.36
C ASP A 73 -7.70 2.45 -0.33
N THR A 74 -8.81 1.74 -0.19
CA THR A 74 -8.93 0.54 0.63
C THR A 74 -9.45 -0.63 -0.18
N ALA A 75 -9.08 -1.84 0.24
CA ALA A 75 -9.68 -3.08 -0.25
C ALA A 75 -9.82 -4.09 0.90
N SER A 76 -10.91 -4.85 0.86
CA SER A 76 -11.14 -6.00 1.73
C SER A 76 -10.97 -7.29 0.94
N CYS A 77 -10.06 -8.14 1.39
CA CYS A 77 -9.95 -9.55 0.98
C CYS A 77 -9.61 -10.35 2.23
N ARG A 78 -9.87 -11.67 2.25
CA ARG A 78 -9.58 -12.52 3.40
C ARG A 78 -8.12 -12.94 3.45
N ALA A 79 -7.44 -13.00 2.30
CA ALA A 79 -6.04 -13.44 2.20
C ALA A 79 -5.31 -12.85 0.98
N LYS A 80 -3.98 -12.99 0.98
CA LYS A 80 -3.09 -12.58 -0.12
C LYS A 80 -3.54 -13.13 -1.47
N GLU A 81 -3.90 -14.41 -1.50
CA GLU A 81 -4.28 -15.15 -2.71
C GLU A 81 -5.50 -14.52 -3.40
N GLU A 82 -6.41 -13.91 -2.64
CA GLU A 82 -7.55 -13.21 -3.21
C GLU A 82 -7.12 -11.90 -3.88
N PHE A 83 -6.14 -11.18 -3.34
CA PHE A 83 -5.57 -10.02 -4.03
C PHE A 83 -4.88 -10.40 -5.34
N LEU A 84 -4.11 -11.49 -5.33
CA LEU A 84 -3.46 -12.04 -6.53
C LEU A 84 -4.50 -12.47 -7.57
N ARG A 85 -5.59 -13.12 -7.14
CA ARG A 85 -6.61 -13.66 -8.05
C ARG A 85 -7.56 -12.60 -8.58
N GLN A 86 -8.08 -11.72 -7.73
CA GLN A 86 -9.09 -10.72 -8.09
C GLN A 86 -8.48 -9.51 -8.80
N PHE A 87 -7.34 -9.02 -8.32
CA PHE A 87 -6.73 -7.80 -8.85
C PHE A 87 -5.49 -8.08 -9.71
N GLY A 88 -4.99 -9.32 -9.72
CA GLY A 88 -3.76 -9.66 -10.43
C GLY A 88 -2.55 -8.99 -9.79
N TRP A 89 -2.52 -8.84 -8.47
CA TRP A 89 -1.39 -8.20 -7.80
C TRP A 89 -0.12 -9.00 -7.99
N VAL A 90 0.99 -8.33 -8.29
CA VAL A 90 2.32 -8.94 -8.38
C VAL A 90 3.29 -8.05 -7.65
N LEU A 91 4.03 -8.59 -6.69
CA LEU A 91 5.00 -7.82 -5.90
C LEU A 91 6.15 -7.35 -6.80
N ASP A 92 6.51 -6.08 -6.69
CA ASP A 92 7.72 -5.54 -7.31
C ASP A 92 8.95 -5.79 -6.41
N ALA A 93 10.14 -5.77 -7.01
CA ALA A 93 11.40 -5.87 -6.27
C ALA A 93 11.73 -4.55 -5.53
N LYS A 94 11.29 -3.41 -6.07
CA LYS A 94 11.40 -2.09 -5.45
C LYS A 94 10.37 -1.94 -4.34
N THR A 95 10.73 -1.12 -3.37
CA THR A 95 9.89 -0.81 -2.20
C THR A 95 10.03 0.66 -1.88
N ASN A 96 9.08 1.21 -1.13
CA ASN A 96 9.18 2.55 -0.56
C ASN A 96 9.55 2.42 0.93
N PRO A 97 10.83 2.66 1.30
CA PRO A 97 11.27 2.51 2.68
C PRO A 97 10.61 3.51 3.63
N ALA A 98 10.22 4.69 3.13
CA ALA A 98 9.60 5.74 3.94
C ALA A 98 8.18 5.38 4.40
N ALA A 99 7.52 4.43 3.72
CA ALA A 99 6.22 3.91 4.12
C ALA A 99 6.31 2.85 5.24
N ARG A 100 7.51 2.31 5.50
CA ARG A 100 7.74 1.41 6.63
C ARG A 100 7.85 2.27 7.87
N GLY A 101 6.99 2.01 8.86
CA GLY A 101 6.97 2.77 10.10
C GLY A 101 8.40 2.87 10.65
N ALA A 102 8.79 4.08 11.06
CA ALA A 102 10.11 4.34 11.63
C ALA A 102 10.31 3.48 12.90
N GLY A 103 10.81 2.27 12.71
CA GLY A 103 11.38 1.42 13.74
C GLY A 103 12.91 1.46 13.61
N ALA A 104 13.52 2.64 13.75
CA ALA A 104 14.96 2.77 13.97
C ALA A 104 15.32 4.20 14.43
N GLY A 105 15.46 4.37 15.75
CA GLY A 105 16.34 5.39 16.33
C GLY A 105 15.68 6.51 17.14
N ALA A 106 15.23 6.22 18.36
CA ALA A 106 15.42 7.09 19.53
C ALA A 106 15.07 6.34 20.83
N ASN A 107 16.12 6.13 21.63
CA ASN A 107 16.21 5.54 22.99
C ASN A 107 16.11 4.02 23.13
#